data_AF-A0AAX2ZFN4-F1
#
_entry.id   AF-A0AAX2ZFN4-F1
#
_cell.length_a   1.000
_cell.length_b   1.000
_cell.length_c   1.000
_cell.angle_alpha   90.00
_cell.angle_beta   90.00
_cell.angle_gamma   90.00
#
_symmetry.space_group_name_H-M   'P 1'
#
loop_
_entity.id
_entity.type
_entity.pdbx_description
1 polymer ?
#
loop_
_entity_poly.entity_id
_entity_poly.type
_entity_poly.pdbx_seq_one_letter_code
_entity_poly.pdbx_strand_id
1 'polypeptide(L)'
;MAVDDYTTVDKVEIDELIELTVKGEYFMQCTPIEHYTIEGLKEISEKAKKNNLVMTISEEHSNFYQGVLICLIQRNDVKGCIEYI
;
A
#
# COMPACT_ATOMS: atom_id res chain seq x y z
N MET A 1 -10.28 23.16 -7.57
CA MET A 1 -10.27 23.01 -6.10
C MET A 1 -9.51 21.72 -5.87
N ALA A 2 -8.27 21.79 -5.38
CA ALA A 2 -7.59 20.59 -4.93
C ALA A 2 -8.27 20.22 -3.62
N VAL A 3 -9.10 19.18 -3.64
CA VAL A 3 -9.54 18.57 -2.39
C VAL A 3 -8.28 17.91 -1.85
N ASP A 4 -7.90 18.21 -0.62
CA ASP A 4 -6.84 17.46 0.07
C ASP A 4 -7.37 16.04 0.33
N ASP A 5 -7.53 15.23 -0.72
CA ASP A 5 -8.29 13.96 -0.72
C ASP A 5 -7.69 12.94 0.26
N TYR A 6 -6.38 13.01 0.52
CA TYR A 6 -5.72 12.17 1.52
C TYR A 6 -6.20 12.42 2.95
N THR A 7 -6.88 13.54 3.24
CA THR A 7 -7.43 13.83 4.59
C THR A 7 -8.70 13.04 4.90
N THR A 8 -9.30 12.42 3.88
CA THR A 8 -10.51 11.59 4.04
C THR A 8 -10.18 10.14 4.42
N VAL A 9 -8.92 9.73 4.26
CA VAL A 9 -8.41 8.41 4.63
C VAL A 9 -7.48 8.60 5.81
N ASP A 10 -7.69 7.85 6.89
CA ASP A 10 -6.82 7.91 8.05
C ASP A 10 -5.45 7.30 7.75
N LYS A 11 -4.40 7.89 8.34
CA LYS A 11 -3.06 7.34 8.25
C LYS A 11 -2.97 6.02 9.01
N VAL A 12 -2.50 5.00 8.33
CA VAL A 12 -2.12 3.71 8.93
C VAL A 12 -0.66 3.77 9.35
N GLU A 13 -0.35 3.35 10.58
CA GLU A 13 1.03 3.27 11.04
C GLU A 13 1.80 2.18 10.29
N ILE A 14 3.10 2.40 10.06
CA ILE A 14 3.90 1.52 9.19
C ILE A 14 3.90 0.07 9.68
N ASP A 15 4.03 -0.15 10.98
CA ASP A 15 4.03 -1.50 11.56
C ASP A 15 2.67 -2.20 11.39
N GLU A 16 1.58 -1.45 11.58
CA GLU A 16 0.22 -1.96 11.39
C GLU A 16 -0.03 -2.31 9.91
N LEU A 17 0.38 -1.44 8.97
CA LEU A 17 0.26 -1.68 7.54
C LEU A 17 0.95 -3.00 7.13
N ILE A 18 2.15 -3.25 7.66
CA ILE A 18 2.90 -4.48 7.42
C ILE A 18 2.19 -5.67 8.06
N GLU A 19 1.76 -5.56 9.32
CA GLU A 19 1.12 -6.64 10.06
C GLU A 19 -0.20 -7.09 9.41
N LEU A 20 -1.06 -6.16 9.02
CA LEU A 20 -2.33 -6.43 8.34
C LEU A 20 -2.12 -7.20 7.02
N THR A 21 -1.09 -6.83 6.26
CA THR A 21 -0.75 -7.50 5.00
C THR A 21 -0.15 -8.89 5.24
N VAL A 22 0.72 -9.03 6.25
CA VAL A 22 1.38 -10.31 6.57
C VAL A 22 0.39 -11.34 7.11
N LYS A 23 -0.56 -10.92 7.96
CA LYS A 23 -1.62 -11.79 8.47
C LYS A 23 -2.56 -12.29 7.37
N GLY A 24 -2.55 -11.67 6.20
CA GLY A 24 -3.44 -12.01 5.10
C GLY A 24 -4.90 -11.71 5.41
N GLU A 25 -5.17 -10.79 6.34
CA GLU A 25 -6.53 -10.29 6.60
C GLU A 25 -7.12 -9.65 5.33
N TYR A 26 -6.24 -9.13 4.48
CA TYR A 26 -6.57 -8.52 3.19
C TYR A 26 -5.60 -8.99 2.13
N PHE A 27 -6.11 -9.19 0.91
CA PHE A 27 -5.29 -9.55 -0.26
C PHE A 27 -4.29 -8.44 -0.61
N MET A 28 -4.71 -7.19 -0.46
CA MET A 28 -3.91 -6.00 -0.72
C MET A 28 -4.27 -4.93 0.30
N GLN A 29 -3.27 -4.23 0.81
CA GLN A 29 -3.45 -3.04 1.63
C GLN A 29 -2.91 -1.83 0.90
N CYS A 30 -3.73 -0.78 0.78
CA CYS A 30 -3.33 0.46 0.09
C CYS A 30 -3.51 1.67 1.00
N THR A 31 -2.58 2.60 0.91
CA THR A 31 -2.55 3.83 1.72
C THR A 31 -2.03 5.01 0.88
N PRO A 32 -2.54 6.24 1.07
CA PRO A 32 -2.03 7.44 0.40
C PRO A 32 -0.52 7.60 0.59
N ILE A 33 0.22 7.85 -0.49
CA ILE A 33 1.68 8.05 -0.40
C ILE A 33 2.02 9.33 0.37
N GLU A 34 1.14 10.33 0.31
CA GLU A 34 1.28 11.65 0.92
C GLU A 34 1.30 11.60 2.46
N HIS A 35 0.84 10.52 3.07
CA HIS A 35 0.88 10.32 4.52
C HIS A 35 2.28 10.02 5.07
N TYR A 36 3.24 9.71 4.20
CA TYR A 36 4.56 9.25 4.59
C TYR A 36 5.65 10.16 4.05
N THR A 37 6.65 10.42 4.88
CA THR A 37 7.89 11.05 4.40
C THR A 37 8.69 10.08 3.56
N ILE A 38 9.68 10.58 2.81
CA ILE A 38 10.60 9.74 2.03
C ILE A 38 11.29 8.70 2.92
N GLU A 39 11.64 9.04 4.16
CA GLU A 39 12.21 8.11 5.14
C GLU A 39 11.20 7.02 5.52
N GLY A 40 9.94 7.38 5.74
CA GLY A 40 8.86 6.42 5.98
C GLY A 40 8.66 5.47 4.80
N LEU A 41 8.77 5.97 3.56
CA LEU A 41 8.69 5.14 2.36
C LEU A 41 9.84 4.14 2.26
N LYS A 42 11.06 4.56 2.62
CA LYS A 42 12.21 3.65 2.69
C LYS A 42 12.00 2.58 3.75
N GLU A 43 11.46 2.95 4.91
CA GLU A 43 11.14 2.01 5.98
C GLU A 43 10.09 0.98 5.54
N ILE A 44 9.01 1.43 4.90
CA ILE A 44 7.99 0.54 4.32
C ILE A 44 8.63 -0.43 3.34
N SER A 45 9.46 0.06 2.40
CA SER A 45 10.14 -0.78 1.41
C SER A 45 11.03 -1.86 2.06
N GLU A 46 11.83 -1.49 3.06
CA GLU A 46 12.71 -2.43 3.77
C GLU A 46 11.91 -3.46 4.58
N LYS A 47 10.84 -3.04 5.27
CA LYS A 47 9.96 -3.96 6.00
C LYS A 47 9.18 -4.88 5.06
N ALA A 48 8.67 -4.38 3.94
CA ALA A 48 8.00 -5.17 2.92
C ALA A 48 8.94 -6.27 2.37
N LYS A 49 10.18 -5.90 2.05
CA LYS A 49 11.20 -6.85 1.59
C LYS A 49 11.49 -7.95 2.62
N LYS A 50 11.65 -7.60 3.90
CA LYS A 50 11.89 -8.55 4.99
C LYS A 50 10.73 -9.53 5.19
N ASN A 51 9.50 -9.08 4.93
CA ASN A 51 8.28 -9.87 5.10
C ASN A 51 7.79 -10.53 3.79
N ASN A 52 8.61 -10.58 2.74
CA ASN A 52 8.26 -11.17 1.45
C ASN A 52 7.00 -10.56 0.80
N LEU A 53 6.77 -9.27 1.03
CA LEU A 53 5.73 -8.51 0.37
C LEU A 53 6.26 -7.87 -0.92
N VAL A 54 5.32 -7.50 -1.79
CA VAL A 54 5.54 -6.66 -2.96
C VAL A 54 4.93 -5.31 -2.65
N MET A 55 5.75 -4.26 -2.75
CA MET A 55 5.29 -2.89 -2.67
C MET A 55 5.13 -2.33 -4.10
N THR A 56 3.97 -1.73 -4.38
CA THR A 56 3.70 -1.04 -5.64
C THR A 56 3.27 0.39 -5.36
N ILE A 57 3.48 1.26 -6.34
CA ILE A 57 2.96 2.62 -6.37
C ILE A 57 1.99 2.69 -7.54
N SER A 58 0.80 3.21 -7.32
CA SER A 58 -0.25 3.24 -8.34
C SER A 58 -1.07 4.52 -8.22
N GLU A 59 -1.43 5.08 -9.37
CA GLU A 59 -2.38 6.19 -9.46
C GLU A 59 -3.80 5.62 -9.37
N GLU A 60 -4.62 6.22 -8.52
CA GLU A 60 -6.01 5.86 -8.29
C GLU A 60 -6.91 7.00 -8.75
N HIS A 61 -7.92 6.65 -9.56
CA HIS A 61 -8.89 7.58 -10.12
C HIS A 61 -10.31 7.07 -9.92
N SER A 62 -10.76 6.95 -8.67
CA SER A 62 -12.13 6.55 -8.35
C SER A 62 -12.95 7.66 -7.70
N ASN A 63 -14.25 7.41 -7.54
CA ASN A 63 -15.12 8.31 -6.78
C ASN A 63 -14.82 8.28 -5.26
N PHE A 64 -13.95 7.36 -4.79
CA PHE A 64 -13.58 7.21 -3.38
C PHE A 64 -12.27 7.91 -3.05
N TYR A 65 -11.27 7.79 -3.93
CA TYR A 65 -9.98 8.45 -3.78
C TYR A 65 -9.43 8.87 -5.15
N GLN A 66 -8.77 10.02 -5.19
CA GLN A 66 -8.06 10.55 -6.35
C GLN A 66 -6.64 10.92 -5.91
N GLY A 67 -5.64 10.15 -6.33
CA GLY A 67 -4.26 10.41 -5.91
C GLY A 67 -3.34 9.21 -6.10
N VAL A 68 -2.18 9.24 -5.44
CA VAL A 68 -1.19 8.17 -5.52
C VAL A 68 -1.27 7.30 -4.27
N LEU A 69 -1.33 5.99 -4.47
CA LEU A 69 -1.36 5.00 -3.40
C LEU A 69 -0.06 4.19 -3.39
N ILE A 70 0.35 3.82 -2.18
CA ILE A 70 1.24 2.69 -1.94
C ILE A 70 0.38 1.48 -1.65
N CYS A 71 0.65 0.37 -2.33
CA CYS A 71 -0.01 -0.88 -2.06
C CYS A 71 1.00 -1.96 -1.67
N LEU A 72 0.64 -2.77 -0.67
CA LEU A 72 1.38 -3.95 -0.25
C LEU A 72 0.57 -5.20 -0.55
N ILE A 73 1.23 -6.19 -1.13
CA ILE A 73 0.63 -7.47 -1.56
C ILE A 73 1.57 -8.60 -1.15
N GLN A 74 1.02 -9.74 -0.73
CA GLN A 74 1.80 -10.96 -0.54
C GLN A 74 2.40 -11.42 -1.88
N ARG A 75 3.70 -11.68 -1.92
CA ARG A 75 4.36 -12.12 -3.16
C ARG A 75 3.77 -13.40 -3.74
N ASN A 76 3.27 -14.29 -2.87
CA ASN A 76 2.66 -15.55 -3.30
C ASN A 76 1.34 -15.33 -4.04
N ASP A 77 0.57 -14.31 -3.64
CA ASP A 77 -0.69 -13.96 -4.27
C ASP A 77 -0.49 -13.37 -5.67
N VAL A 78 0.55 -12.53 -5.83
CA VAL A 78 0.95 -12.00 -7.14
C VAL A 78 1.30 -13.13 -8.12
N LYS A 79 2.04 -14.14 -7.66
CA LYS A 79 2.40 -15.30 -8.50
C LYS A 79 1.16 -16.04 -8.99
N GLY A 80 0.15 -16.22 -8.14
CA GLY A 80 -1.11 -16.84 -8.51
C GLY A 80 -1.85 -16.08 -9.61
N CYS A 81 -1.76 -14.75 -9.65
CA CYS A 81 -2.40 -13.94 -10.69
C CYS A 81 -1.66 -13.95 -12.03
N ILE A 82 -0.31 -14.04 -12.02
CA ILE A 82 0.49 -14.07 -13.26
C ILE A 82 0.18 -15.31 -14.11
N GLU A 83 -0.23 -16.42 -13.49
CA GLU A 83 -0.60 -17.65 -14.22
C GLU A 83 -1.84 -17.48 -15.12
N TYR A 84 -2.61 -16.41 -14.95
CA TYR A 84 -3.83 -16.12 -15.71
C TYR A 84 -3.69 -14.97 -16.71
N ILE A 85 -2.47 -14.47 -16.94
CA ILE A 85 -2.13 -13.43 -17.94
C ILE A 85 -1.37 -14.09 -19.09
#